data_AF-W2GPU2-F1
#
_entry.id   AF-W2GPU2-F1
#
_cell.length_a   1.000
_cell.length_b   1.000
_cell.length_c   1.000
_cell.angle_alpha   90.00
_cell.angle_beta   90.00
_cell.angle_gamma   90.00
#
_symmetry.space_group_name_H-M   'P 1'
#
loop_
_entity.id
_entity.type
_entity.pdbx_description
1 polymer ?
#
loop_
_entity_poly.entity_id
_entity_poly.type
_entity_poly.pdbx_seq_one_letter_code
_entity_poly.pdbx_strand_id
1 'polypeptide(L)'
;MNMNDDVSHDAISLELCSSTTPHKGGGTSSHLCESQKSENGEDSSRNVDEGVSRLPLETFLLQRQRVSDKMLQARKRVEDHWEASVLETFNKALRQHGLLPPNPCPAAEHVNGQERHLLDREKQRVYSEFIRRSRMQLPEFVRLLRGETNFDSRPNKALEISSWNPSWNSYHHKSKWSNIVHHG
;
A
#
# COMPACT_ATOMS: atom_id res chain seq x y z
N MET A 1 42.64 13.81 -31.15
CA MET A 1 41.36 13.45 -31.78
C MET A 1 40.31 13.28 -30.70
N ASN A 2 39.32 14.15 -30.69
CA ASN A 2 38.17 14.15 -29.79
C ASN A 2 37.11 13.21 -30.38
N MET A 3 36.61 12.24 -29.62
CA MET A 3 35.39 11.51 -29.98
C MET A 3 34.26 12.09 -29.12
N ASN A 4 33.33 12.79 -29.78
CA ASN A 4 32.06 13.18 -29.19
C ASN A 4 31.06 12.08 -29.56
N ASP A 5 30.59 11.33 -28.57
CA ASP A 5 29.45 10.44 -28.71
C ASP A 5 28.17 11.25 -28.48
N ASP A 6 27.37 11.37 -29.54
CA ASP A 6 25.98 11.87 -29.50
C ASP A 6 25.12 10.87 -28.71
N VAL A 7 24.61 11.29 -27.55
CA VAL A 7 23.59 10.54 -26.81
C VAL A 7 22.22 11.10 -27.16
N SER A 8 21.49 10.36 -27.99
CA SER A 8 20.07 10.57 -28.28
C SER A 8 19.25 10.37 -27.00
N HIS A 9 18.58 11.42 -26.53
CA HIS A 9 17.59 11.32 -25.46
C HIS A 9 16.23 10.93 -26.06
N ASP A 10 15.98 9.63 -26.14
CA ASP A 10 14.64 9.13 -26.44
C ASP A 10 13.75 9.34 -25.20
N ALA A 11 12.77 10.22 -25.36
CA ALA A 11 11.73 10.49 -24.38
C ALA A 11 10.86 9.24 -24.16
N ILE A 12 11.02 8.60 -23.01
CA ILE A 12 10.13 7.50 -22.58
C ILE A 12 8.75 8.11 -22.28
N SER A 13 7.82 7.91 -23.20
CA SER A 13 6.40 8.18 -23.01
C SER A 13 5.82 7.17 -22.01
N LEU A 14 5.51 7.62 -20.80
CA LEU A 14 4.70 6.86 -19.84
C LEU A 14 3.23 7.05 -20.16
N GLU A 15 2.69 6.20 -21.02
CA GLU A 15 1.23 6.03 -21.16
C GLU A 15 0.66 5.38 -19.89
N LEU A 16 0.04 6.20 -19.05
CA LEU A 16 -0.77 5.75 -17.91
C LEU A 16 -2.15 5.31 -18.42
N CYS A 17 -2.35 4.01 -18.59
CA CYS A 17 -3.65 3.40 -18.85
C CYS A 17 -4.65 3.76 -17.73
N SER A 18 -5.55 4.70 -18.00
CA SER A 18 -6.71 5.00 -17.16
C SER A 18 -7.90 4.19 -17.66
N SER A 19 -8.16 3.01 -17.08
CA SER A 19 -9.40 2.27 -17.31
C SER A 19 -10.43 2.67 -16.25
N THR A 20 -11.32 3.58 -16.61
CA THR A 20 -12.59 3.80 -15.87
C THR A 20 -13.72 3.38 -16.79
N THR A 21 -14.29 2.20 -16.55
CA THR A 21 -15.58 1.80 -17.15
C THR A 21 -16.72 2.18 -16.19
N PRO A 22 -17.78 2.86 -16.64
CA PRO A 22 -18.92 3.16 -15.78
C PRO A 22 -19.94 2.01 -15.83
N HIS A 23 -20.22 1.40 -14.69
CA HIS A 23 -21.38 0.51 -14.52
C HIS A 23 -22.67 1.34 -14.41
N LYS A 24 -23.59 1.14 -15.36
CA LYS A 24 -24.99 1.56 -15.25
C LYS A 24 -25.72 0.68 -14.23
N GLY A 25 -26.35 1.29 -13.24
CA GLY A 25 -27.36 0.67 -12.38
C GLY A 25 -28.46 1.68 -12.09
N GLY A 26 -29.65 1.46 -12.64
CA GLY A 26 -30.85 2.25 -12.39
C GLY A 26 -31.65 1.75 -11.19
N GLY A 27 -32.59 2.57 -10.71
CA GLY A 27 -33.68 2.12 -9.83
C GLY A 27 -34.03 3.03 -8.65
N THR A 28 -34.81 4.07 -8.94
CA THR A 28 -35.99 4.57 -8.19
C THR A 28 -36.03 4.52 -6.65
N SER A 29 -36.18 5.68 -6.01
CA SER A 29 -37.16 5.87 -4.92
C SER A 29 -37.61 7.33 -4.85
N SER A 30 -38.92 7.52 -4.92
CA SER A 30 -39.67 8.78 -4.88
C SER A 30 -40.26 9.03 -3.49
N HIS A 31 -40.74 10.27 -3.29
CA HIS A 31 -41.71 10.80 -2.28
C HIS A 31 -41.11 11.93 -1.41
N LEU A 32 -41.31 13.21 -1.78
CA LEU A 32 -42.38 14.15 -1.34
C LEU A 32 -42.26 14.55 0.16
N CYS A 33 -42.51 15.77 0.65
CA CYS A 33 -42.77 17.13 0.13
C CYS A 33 -43.06 17.99 1.39
N GLU A 34 -42.63 19.26 1.43
CA GLU A 34 -43.33 20.44 2.02
C GLU A 34 -42.35 21.63 2.03
N SER A 35 -42.50 22.61 1.14
CA SER A 35 -43.41 23.78 1.18
C SER A 35 -42.86 24.92 2.05
N GLN A 36 -42.38 25.99 1.39
CA GLN A 36 -42.76 27.36 1.71
C GLN A 36 -42.48 28.32 0.54
N LYS A 37 -43.40 29.27 0.43
CA LYS A 37 -43.77 30.13 -0.71
C LYS A 37 -43.06 31.49 -0.62
N SER A 38 -42.60 32.04 -1.74
CA SER A 38 -42.82 33.47 -2.07
C SER A 38 -42.63 33.72 -3.56
N GLU A 39 -43.67 34.29 -4.16
CA GLU A 39 -43.72 34.83 -5.51
C GLU A 39 -42.87 36.10 -5.58
N ASN A 40 -42.16 36.30 -6.70
CA ASN A 40 -42.13 37.55 -7.46
C ASN A 40 -41.41 37.29 -8.79
N GLY A 41 -42.07 37.68 -9.89
CA GLY A 41 -41.58 37.50 -11.24
C GLY A 41 -40.40 38.42 -11.58
N GLU A 42 -39.65 38.03 -12.59
CA GLU A 42 -39.49 38.77 -13.84
C GLU A 42 -38.50 38.03 -14.74
N ASP A 43 -38.94 37.81 -15.98
CA ASP A 43 -38.17 37.29 -17.09
C ASP A 43 -36.87 38.06 -17.27
N SER A 44 -35.73 37.37 -17.19
CA SER A 44 -34.52 37.87 -17.80
C SER A 44 -33.59 36.72 -18.17
N SER A 45 -33.69 36.33 -19.44
CA SER A 45 -32.77 35.48 -20.17
C SER A 45 -31.32 35.86 -19.87
N ARG A 46 -30.68 35.15 -18.93
CA ARG A 46 -29.23 35.16 -18.78
C ARG A 46 -28.69 33.88 -19.35
N ASN A 47 -28.06 34.02 -20.51
CA ASN A 47 -27.21 33.01 -21.11
C ASN A 47 -26.24 32.49 -20.06
N VAL A 48 -26.45 31.25 -19.58
CA VAL A 48 -25.45 30.52 -18.84
C VAL A 48 -24.51 29.94 -19.88
N ASP A 49 -23.52 30.76 -20.26
CA ASP A 49 -22.35 30.29 -20.97
C ASP A 49 -21.62 29.33 -20.02
N GLU A 50 -21.82 28.02 -20.22
CA GLU A 50 -21.09 26.95 -19.54
C GLU A 50 -19.61 26.98 -19.96
N GLY A 51 -18.90 28.00 -19.50
CA GLY A 51 -17.45 28.05 -19.54
C GLY A 51 -16.90 27.06 -18.52
N VAL A 52 -16.77 25.79 -18.91
CA VAL A 52 -15.87 24.84 -18.25
C VAL A 52 -14.45 25.40 -18.44
N SER A 53 -14.07 26.30 -17.54
CA SER A 53 -12.77 26.95 -17.53
C SER A 53 -11.72 25.88 -17.32
N ARG A 54 -11.08 25.43 -18.40
CA ARG A 54 -9.92 24.55 -18.32
C ARG A 54 -8.86 25.26 -17.49
N LEU A 55 -8.62 24.75 -16.29
CA LEU A 55 -7.54 25.20 -15.42
C LEU A 55 -6.23 25.19 -16.22
N PRO A 56 -5.40 26.25 -16.12
CA PRO A 56 -4.07 26.24 -16.72
C PRO A 56 -3.31 24.97 -16.33
N LEU A 57 -2.58 24.37 -17.28
CA LEU A 57 -1.87 23.09 -17.06
C LEU A 57 -1.07 23.08 -15.76
N GLU A 58 -0.35 24.16 -15.47
CA GLU A 58 0.42 24.33 -14.23
C GLU A 58 -0.43 24.21 -12.96
N THR A 59 -1.61 24.84 -12.95
CA THR A 59 -2.52 24.75 -11.80
C THR A 59 -3.08 23.34 -11.63
N PHE A 60 -3.36 22.65 -12.74
CA PHE A 60 -3.79 21.25 -12.72
C PHE A 60 -2.67 20.34 -12.20
N LEU A 61 -1.43 20.51 -12.66
CA LEU A 61 -0.28 19.73 -12.21
C LEU A 61 0.00 19.96 -10.72
N LEU A 62 0.00 21.22 -10.26
CA LEU A 62 0.14 21.56 -8.84
C LEU A 62 -0.97 20.96 -7.99
N GLN A 63 -2.22 20.98 -8.47
CA GLN A 63 -3.33 20.35 -7.76
C GLN A 63 -3.16 18.83 -7.68
N ARG A 64 -2.75 18.17 -8.77
CA ARG A 64 -2.49 16.72 -8.81
C ARG A 64 -1.34 16.34 -7.89
N GLN A 65 -0.27 17.13 -7.86
CA GLN A 65 0.85 16.92 -6.94
C GLN A 65 0.40 17.00 -5.48
N ARG A 66 -0.35 18.04 -5.10
CA ARG A 66 -0.89 18.19 -3.74
C ARG A 66 -1.76 17.01 -3.32
N VAL A 67 -2.60 16.51 -4.22
CA VAL A 67 -3.43 15.32 -3.94
C VAL A 67 -2.56 14.08 -3.76
N SER A 68 -1.54 13.90 -4.62
CA SER A 68 -0.57 12.82 -4.49
C SER A 68 0.18 12.86 -3.16
N ASP A 69 0.67 14.04 -2.75
CA ASP A 69 1.40 14.24 -1.50
C ASP A 69 0.51 13.95 -0.28
N LYS A 70 -0.74 14.43 -0.30
CA LYS A 70 -1.73 14.14 0.75
C LYS A 70 -2.02 12.64 0.84
N MET A 71 -2.16 11.96 -0.30
CA MET A 71 -2.37 10.52 -0.34
C MET A 71 -1.16 9.76 0.22
N LEU A 72 0.05 10.17 -0.16
CA LEU A 72 1.28 9.55 0.36
C LEU A 72 1.40 9.73 1.87
N GLN A 73 1.10 10.92 2.39
CA GLN A 73 1.10 11.18 3.82
C GLN A 73 0.05 10.36 4.57
N ALA A 74 -1.16 10.24 4.01
CA ALA A 74 -2.22 9.42 4.58
C ALA A 74 -1.81 7.93 4.62
N ARG A 75 -1.22 7.42 3.54
CA ARG A 75 -0.68 6.05 3.48
C ARG A 75 0.38 5.81 4.54
N LYS A 76 1.36 6.72 4.66
CA LYS A 76 2.40 6.63 5.68
C LYS A 76 1.80 6.56 7.09
N ARG A 77 0.80 7.38 7.41
CA ARG A 77 0.14 7.34 8.73
C ARG A 77 -0.56 6.00 9.00
N VAL A 78 -1.20 5.43 7.98
CA VAL A 78 -1.84 4.11 8.09
C VAL A 78 -0.78 3.03 8.31
N GLU A 79 0.34 3.11 7.60
CA GLU A 79 1.48 2.19 7.76
C GLU A 79 2.11 2.31 9.15
N ASP A 80 2.44 3.51 9.61
CA ASP A 80 2.98 3.76 10.96
C ASP A 80 2.02 3.22 12.05
N HIS A 81 0.71 3.45 11.88
CA HIS A 81 -0.30 2.94 12.82
C HIS A 81 -0.39 1.41 12.80
N TRP A 82 -0.32 0.82 11.61
CA TRP A 82 -0.31 -0.63 11.44
C TRP A 82 0.92 -1.24 12.11
N GLU A 83 2.12 -0.73 11.84
CA GLU A 83 3.37 -1.21 12.46
C GLU A 83 3.31 -1.15 13.98
N ALA A 84 2.82 -0.04 14.55
CA ALA A 84 2.65 0.11 15.99
C ALA A 84 1.66 -0.92 16.56
N SER A 85 0.56 -1.18 15.87
CA SER A 85 -0.45 -2.17 16.28
C SER A 85 0.10 -3.61 16.25
N VAL A 86 0.85 -3.95 15.20
CA VAL A 86 1.52 -5.25 15.07
C VAL A 86 2.54 -5.44 16.19
N LEU A 87 3.37 -4.43 16.44
CA LEU A 87 4.39 -4.47 17.49
C LEU A 87 3.76 -4.64 18.88
N GLU A 88 2.68 -3.92 19.20
CA GLU A 88 2.00 -4.06 20.48
C GLU A 88 1.37 -5.45 20.65
N THR A 89 0.75 -5.97 19.58
CA THR A 89 0.17 -7.32 19.56
C THR A 89 1.25 -8.39 19.82
N PHE A 90 2.39 -8.27 19.13
CA PHE A 90 3.52 -9.18 19.30
C PHE A 90 4.11 -9.09 20.73
N ASN A 91 4.30 -7.88 21.24
CA ASN A 91 4.81 -7.65 22.59
C ASN A 91 3.86 -8.20 23.67
N LYS A 92 2.55 -8.10 23.47
CA LYS A 92 1.55 -8.73 24.33
C LYS A 92 1.70 -10.25 24.34
N ALA A 93 1.92 -10.88 23.18
CA ALA A 93 2.15 -12.32 23.09
C ALA A 93 3.45 -12.72 23.82
N LEU A 94 4.54 -11.97 23.69
CA LEU A 94 5.77 -12.21 24.47
C LEU A 94 5.50 -12.22 25.97
N ARG A 95 4.78 -11.21 26.47
CA ARG A 95 4.46 -11.06 27.90
C ARG A 95 3.61 -12.22 28.42
N GLN A 96 2.70 -12.77 27.62
CA GLN A 96 1.91 -13.96 27.99
C GLN A 96 2.77 -15.19 28.27
N HIS A 97 3.97 -15.26 27.69
CA HIS A 97 4.94 -16.34 27.92
C HIS A 97 6.10 -15.92 28.85
N GLY A 98 5.92 -14.84 29.63
CA GLY A 98 6.90 -14.34 30.59
C GLY A 98 8.18 -13.82 29.94
N LEU A 99 8.08 -13.27 28.73
CA LEU A 99 9.18 -12.62 28.01
C LEU A 99 8.93 -11.12 27.90
N LEU A 100 10.02 -10.37 27.91
CA LEU A 100 10.02 -8.93 27.64
C LEU A 100 10.32 -8.67 26.16
N PRO A 101 9.83 -7.55 25.61
CA PRO A 101 10.27 -7.09 24.29
C PRO A 101 11.80 -7.02 24.19
N PRO A 102 12.40 -7.37 23.05
CA PRO A 102 13.85 -7.32 22.89
C PRO A 102 14.36 -5.88 23.01
N ASN A 103 15.51 -5.72 23.65
CA ASN A 103 16.16 -4.42 23.73
C ASN A 103 16.61 -3.95 22.33
N PRO A 104 16.58 -2.63 22.06
CA PRO A 104 17.10 -2.09 20.81
C PRO A 104 18.56 -2.51 20.57
N CYS A 105 18.86 -2.94 19.36
CA CYS A 105 20.20 -3.29 18.91
C CYS A 105 20.58 -2.37 17.72
N PRO A 106 21.79 -1.77 17.70
CA PRO A 106 22.23 -0.98 16.56
C PRO A 106 22.35 -1.84 15.30
N ALA A 107 21.96 -1.29 14.15
CA ALA A 107 22.01 -2.00 12.86
C ALA A 107 23.44 -2.18 12.32
N ALA A 108 24.36 -1.31 12.73
CA ALA A 108 25.76 -1.36 12.35
C ALA A 108 26.66 -0.71 13.41
N GLU A 109 27.93 -1.10 13.39
CA GLU A 109 29.01 -0.46 14.14
C GLU A 109 30.12 0.00 13.19
N HIS A 110 30.80 1.09 13.53
CA HIS A 110 31.98 1.54 12.79
C HIS A 110 33.24 1.05 13.52
N VAL A 111 33.96 0.13 12.89
CA VAL A 111 35.22 -0.41 13.43
C VAL A 111 36.34 -0.14 12.43
N ASN A 112 37.37 0.59 12.86
CA ASN A 112 38.51 0.98 12.02
C ASN A 112 38.11 1.73 10.73
N GLY A 113 37.09 2.59 10.81
CA GLY A 113 36.59 3.35 9.66
C GLY A 113 35.77 2.54 8.66
N GLN A 114 35.49 1.27 8.93
CA GLN A 114 34.58 0.44 8.12
C GLN A 114 33.28 0.17 8.87
N GLU A 115 32.15 0.32 8.17
CA GLU A 115 30.84 -0.06 8.67
C GLU A 115 30.68 -1.58 8.65
N ARG A 116 30.29 -2.15 9.78
CA ARG A 116 29.96 -3.56 9.93
C ARG A 116 28.53 -3.71 10.40
N HIS A 117 27.71 -4.37 9.58
CA HIS A 117 26.33 -4.67 9.96
C HIS A 117 26.29 -5.73 11.07
N LEU A 118 25.47 -5.47 12.07
CA LEU A 118 25.32 -6.33 13.23
C LEU A 118 24.04 -7.17 13.14
N LEU A 119 24.14 -8.43 13.56
CA LEU A 119 22.97 -9.25 13.78
C LEU A 119 22.34 -8.87 15.12
N ASP A 120 21.02 -8.68 15.14
CA ASP A 120 20.26 -8.43 16.37
C ASP A 120 20.15 -9.72 17.21
N ARG A 121 21.20 -9.97 18.01
CA ARG A 121 21.31 -11.15 18.88
C ARG A 121 20.24 -11.18 19.95
N GLU A 122 19.79 -10.03 20.43
CA GLU A 122 18.78 -9.95 21.47
C GLU A 122 17.40 -10.31 20.92
N LYS A 123 17.04 -9.77 19.75
CA LYS A 123 15.85 -10.19 19.02
C LYS A 123 15.88 -11.69 18.72
N GLN A 124 17.01 -12.21 18.23
CA GLN A 124 17.18 -13.65 17.98
C GLN A 124 16.94 -14.48 19.25
N ARG A 125 17.52 -14.06 20.39
CA ARG A 125 17.38 -14.74 21.68
C ARG A 125 15.93 -14.76 22.15
N VAL A 126 15.27 -13.60 22.19
CA VAL A 126 13.88 -13.46 22.65
C VAL A 126 12.93 -14.26 21.76
N TYR A 127 13.08 -14.19 20.44
CA TYR A 127 12.19 -14.87 19.50
C TYR A 127 12.37 -16.40 19.57
N SER A 128 13.61 -16.86 19.67
CA SER A 128 13.90 -18.29 19.83
C SER A 128 13.32 -18.84 21.14
N GLU A 129 13.41 -18.07 22.22
CA GLU A 129 12.84 -18.45 23.51
C GLU A 129 11.31 -18.43 23.49
N PHE A 130 10.72 -17.46 22.81
CA PHE A 130 9.27 -17.41 22.61
C PHE A 130 8.76 -18.68 21.92
N ILE A 131 9.36 -19.07 20.81
CA ILE A 131 8.98 -20.29 20.06
C ILE A 131 9.09 -21.54 20.95
N ARG A 132 10.15 -21.65 21.76
CA ARG A 132 10.32 -22.77 22.70
C ARG A 132 9.22 -22.82 23.76
N ARG A 133 8.87 -21.66 24.34
CA ARG A 133 7.86 -21.56 25.42
C ARG A 133 6.43 -21.71 24.92
N SER A 134 6.12 -21.16 23.75
CA SER A 134 4.78 -21.23 23.16
C SER A 134 4.53 -22.54 22.43
N ARG A 135 5.59 -23.25 22.00
CA ARG A 135 5.52 -24.39 21.08
C ARG A 135 4.81 -24.05 19.76
N MET A 136 4.83 -22.76 19.39
CA MET A 136 4.21 -22.25 18.18
C MET A 136 4.94 -22.78 16.94
N GLN A 137 4.17 -23.15 15.92
CA GLN A 137 4.74 -23.57 14.65
C GLN A 137 5.37 -22.37 13.92
N LEU A 138 6.45 -22.59 13.18
CA LEU A 138 7.16 -21.51 12.48
C LEU A 138 6.24 -20.64 11.59
N PRO A 139 5.30 -21.20 10.80
CA PRO A 139 4.39 -20.38 10.00
C PRO A 139 3.50 -19.46 10.85
N GLU A 140 2.98 -19.96 11.96
CA GLU A 140 2.14 -19.18 12.88
C GLU A 140 2.94 -18.06 13.56
N PHE A 141 4.19 -18.34 13.94
CA PHE A 141 5.11 -17.34 14.45
C PHE A 141 5.39 -16.22 13.45
N VAL A 142 5.66 -16.57 12.18
CA VAL A 142 5.92 -15.59 11.12
C VAL A 142 4.68 -14.72 10.88
N ARG A 143 3.48 -15.30 10.90
CA ARG A 143 2.22 -14.55 10.77
C ARG A 143 2.04 -13.55 11.91
N LEU A 144 2.24 -14.00 13.15
CA LEU A 144 2.17 -13.13 14.32
C LEU A 144 3.19 -11.98 14.21
N LEU A 145 4.42 -12.27 13.79
CA LEU A 145 5.48 -11.27 13.64
C LEU A 145 5.14 -10.22 12.56
N ARG A 146 4.44 -10.61 11.50
CA ARG A 146 4.01 -9.73 10.41
C ARG A 146 2.66 -9.04 10.65
N GLY A 147 1.96 -9.39 11.73
CA GLY A 147 0.59 -8.93 11.97
C GLY A 147 -0.44 -9.56 11.03
N GLU A 148 -0.10 -10.67 10.38
CA GLU A 148 -1.01 -11.38 9.49
C GLU A 148 -2.05 -12.14 10.32
N THR A 149 -3.31 -12.05 9.91
CA THR A 149 -4.41 -12.79 10.53
C THR A 149 -4.82 -13.98 9.67
N ASN A 150 -5.66 -14.87 10.22
CA ASN A 150 -6.29 -15.98 9.48
C ASN A 150 -7.17 -15.52 8.31
N PHE A 151 -7.51 -14.23 8.26
CA PHE A 151 -8.32 -13.63 7.22
C PHE A 151 -7.50 -12.91 6.14
N ASP A 152 -6.16 -12.85 6.27
CA ASP A 152 -5.33 -12.28 5.22
C ASP A 152 -5.33 -13.21 4.00
N SER A 153 -5.91 -12.73 2.89
CA SER A 153 -6.10 -13.49 1.66
C SER A 153 -4.80 -13.70 0.87
N ARG A 154 -3.72 -12.99 1.21
CA ARG A 154 -2.44 -13.07 0.50
C ARG A 154 -1.28 -12.88 1.49
N PRO A 155 -0.86 -13.94 2.21
CA PRO A 155 0.26 -13.88 3.15
C PRO A 155 1.59 -13.51 2.47
N ASN A 156 1.74 -13.80 1.17
CA ASN A 156 2.92 -13.44 0.40
C ASN A 156 2.65 -12.24 -0.55
N LYS A 157 2.43 -11.06 0.03
CA LYS A 157 2.06 -9.83 -0.73
C LYS A 157 3.09 -9.40 -1.79
N ALA A 158 4.34 -9.83 -1.66
CA ALA A 158 5.41 -9.56 -2.62
C ALA A 158 5.44 -10.53 -3.81
N LEU A 159 4.77 -11.68 -3.74
CA LEU A 159 4.82 -12.71 -4.80
C LEU A 159 3.60 -12.59 -5.70
N GLU A 160 3.77 -12.20 -6.96
CA GLU A 160 2.67 -12.03 -7.92
C GLU A 160 2.46 -13.26 -8.80
N ILE A 161 1.22 -13.40 -9.28
CA ILE A 161 0.87 -14.37 -10.32
C ILE A 161 0.90 -13.60 -11.64
N SER A 162 1.88 -13.90 -12.49
CA SER A 162 2.04 -13.26 -13.81
C SER A 162 1.03 -13.80 -14.83
N SER A 163 -0.27 -13.73 -14.54
CA SER A 163 -1.33 -14.27 -15.42
C SER A 163 -1.37 -13.64 -16.81
N TRP A 164 -0.80 -12.44 -16.96
CA TRP A 164 -0.66 -11.74 -18.23
C TRP A 164 0.45 -12.31 -19.13
N ASN A 165 1.40 -13.08 -18.57
CA ASN A 165 2.48 -13.66 -19.36
C ASN A 165 1.98 -14.95 -20.04
N PRO A 166 2.02 -15.07 -21.38
CA PRO A 166 1.55 -16.27 -22.08
C PRO A 166 2.23 -17.57 -21.61
N SER A 167 3.51 -17.50 -21.22
CA SER A 167 4.26 -18.64 -20.69
C SER A 167 3.74 -19.14 -19.33
N TRP A 168 2.94 -18.34 -18.62
CA TRP A 168 2.27 -18.76 -17.38
C TRP A 168 1.31 -19.93 -17.60
N ASN A 169 0.64 -19.96 -18.76
CA ASN A 169 -0.36 -20.99 -19.05
C ASN A 169 0.26 -22.39 -19.17
N SER A 170 1.47 -22.46 -19.71
CA SER A 170 2.28 -23.67 -19.86
C SER A 170 3.21 -23.94 -18.66
N TYR A 171 3.25 -23.05 -17.66
CA TYR A 171 4.07 -23.25 -16.48
C TYR A 171 3.56 -24.43 -15.65
N HIS A 172 4.36 -25.49 -15.62
CA HIS A 172 4.02 -26.78 -15.01
C HIS A 172 3.63 -26.66 -13.52
N HIS A 173 4.23 -25.72 -12.78
CA HIS A 173 3.98 -25.54 -11.35
C HIS A 173 3.03 -24.38 -11.02
N LYS A 174 2.24 -23.88 -11.98
CA LYS A 174 1.34 -22.73 -11.77
C LYS A 174 0.40 -22.89 -10.57
N SER A 175 -0.17 -24.08 -10.37
CA SER A 175 -1.06 -24.36 -9.24
C SER A 175 -0.31 -24.36 -7.90
N LYS A 176 0.93 -24.88 -7.88
CA LYS A 176 1.78 -24.87 -6.68
C LYS A 176 2.21 -23.45 -6.33
N TRP A 177 2.59 -22.64 -7.33
CA TRP A 177 2.90 -21.22 -7.13
C TRP A 177 1.69 -20.44 -6.63
N SER A 178 0.52 -20.65 -7.22
CA SER A 178 -0.73 -20.04 -6.76
C SER A 178 -1.02 -20.38 -5.30
N ASN A 179 -0.79 -21.64 -4.89
CA ASN A 179 -0.95 -22.06 -3.51
C ASN A 179 0.02 -21.32 -2.58
N ILE A 180 1.31 -21.22 -2.95
CA ILE A 180 2.32 -20.47 -2.19
C ILE A 180 1.91 -18.98 -2.06
N VAL A 181 1.48 -18.34 -3.14
CA VAL A 181 1.08 -16.92 -3.12
C VAL A 181 -0.09 -16.67 -2.17
N HIS A 182 -1.09 -17.56 -2.16
CA HIS A 182 -2.33 -17.37 -1.41
C HIS A 182 -2.32 -17.96 0.00
N HIS A 183 -1.46 -18.93 0.29
CA HIS A 183 -1.55 -19.70 1.54
C HIS A 183 -0.24 -19.81 2.32
N GLY A 184 0.90 -19.43 1.72
CA GLY A 184 2.23 -19.55 2.34
C GLY A 184 2.85 -20.90 2.07
#